data_AF-A0A392Q5X0-F1
#
_entry.id   AF-A0A392Q5X0-F1
#
_cell.length_a   1.000
_cell.length_b   1.000
_cell.length_c   1.000
_cell.angle_alpha   90.00
_cell.angle_beta   90.00
_cell.angle_gamma   90.00
#
_symmetry.space_group_name_H-M   'P 1'
#
loop_
_entity.id
_entity.type
_entity.pdbx_description
1 polymer ?
#
loop_
_entity_poly.entity_id
_entity_poly.type
_entity_poly.pdbx_seq_one_letter_code
_entity_poly.pdbx_strand_id
1 'polypeptide(L)'
;MSCHRALITPSKIYCLGPELETSNHVVKHFAKYASDFMRITFVEEDWSKLPVNALSTSLQKGIKARPLRTEIYKRVLSILQDGIVIGSKRFEFLAFSASQLRSNSVWLFASNDEVTAADIREWMGSFNNIRSVSKCAARMGQLFSSSRQTFEMSPQDVELIPDIELNSDGTNYCFSD
;
A
#
# COMPACT_ATOMS: atom_id res chain seq x y z
N MET A 1 15.20 -8.82 1.82
CA MET A 1 15.12 -9.00 0.36
C MET A 1 15.64 -7.73 -0.29
N SER A 2 16.26 -7.80 -1.46
CA SER A 2 16.72 -6.63 -2.20
C SER A 2 15.56 -6.10 -3.08
N CYS A 3 15.09 -4.89 -2.82
CA CYS A 3 14.01 -4.27 -3.59
C CYS A 3 14.43 -2.88 -4.08
N HIS A 4 13.92 -2.48 -5.25
CA HIS A 4 14.13 -1.13 -5.77
C HIS A 4 13.27 -0.12 -5.01
N ARG A 5 13.80 1.09 -4.84
CA ARG A 5 13.10 2.20 -4.20
C ARG A 5 13.14 3.43 -5.10
N ALA A 6 12.13 4.27 -5.05
CA ALA A 6 12.22 5.61 -5.64
C ALA A 6 11.66 6.68 -4.71
N LEU A 7 12.29 7.85 -4.69
CA LEU A 7 11.74 9.05 -4.08
C LEU A 7 11.10 9.91 -5.16
N ILE A 8 9.84 10.25 -4.96
CA ILE A 8 9.08 11.11 -5.86
C ILE A 8 9.00 12.48 -5.23
N THR A 9 9.70 13.44 -5.82
CA THR A 9 9.59 14.85 -5.44
C THR A 9 8.59 15.57 -6.35
N PRO A 10 8.16 16.80 -6.00
CA PRO A 10 7.33 17.61 -6.88
C PRO A 10 7.91 17.76 -8.30
N SER A 11 9.24 17.80 -8.44
CA SER A 11 9.89 18.07 -9.73
C SER A 11 10.59 16.86 -10.35
N LYS A 12 11.03 15.88 -9.55
CA LYS A 12 11.92 14.80 -10.01
C LYS A 12 11.54 13.43 -9.45
N ILE A 13 12.14 12.39 -10.02
CA ILE A 13 12.09 11.01 -9.54
C ILE A 13 13.54 10.60 -9.30
N TYR A 14 13.85 10.18 -8.08
CA TYR A 14 15.17 9.68 -7.70
C TYR A 14 15.08 8.18 -7.49
N CYS A 15 15.65 7.42 -8.42
CA CYS A 15 15.74 5.97 -8.31
C CYS A 15 16.88 5.59 -7.34
N LEU A 16 16.56 4.76 -6.37
CA LEU A 16 17.45 4.32 -5.29
C LEU A 16 17.53 2.79 -5.23
N GLY A 17 18.60 2.33 -4.59
CA GLY A 17 18.83 0.91 -4.34
C GLY A 17 19.43 0.16 -5.54
N PRO A 18 19.38 -1.18 -5.52
CA PRO A 18 18.57 -2.01 -4.61
C PRO A 18 18.96 -1.91 -3.13
N GLU A 19 17.98 -1.85 -2.22
CA GLU A 19 18.20 -1.79 -0.76
C GLU A 19 17.66 -3.04 -0.06
N LEU A 20 18.30 -3.43 1.06
CA LEU A 20 17.86 -4.56 1.85
C LEU A 20 16.67 -4.17 2.74
N GLU A 21 15.50 -4.70 2.45
CA GLU A 21 14.27 -4.41 3.18
C GLU A 21 13.72 -5.64 3.91
N THR A 22 13.05 -5.38 5.05
CA THR A 22 12.30 -6.39 5.80
C THR A 22 11.08 -6.79 4.97
N SER A 23 11.10 -8.02 4.46
CA SER A 23 10.09 -8.50 3.52
C SER A 23 8.69 -8.60 4.14
N ASN A 24 7.67 -8.53 3.31
CA ASN A 24 6.27 -8.78 3.65
C ASN A 24 5.78 -10.09 3.01
N HIS A 25 4.53 -10.49 3.29
CA HIS A 25 3.98 -11.76 2.83
C HIS A 25 3.92 -11.86 1.30
N VAL A 26 3.44 -10.80 0.64
CA VAL A 26 3.32 -10.73 -0.84
C VAL A 26 4.69 -10.86 -1.49
N VAL A 27 5.63 -10.00 -1.09
CA VAL A 27 6.96 -9.93 -1.69
C VAL A 27 7.73 -11.24 -1.47
N LYS A 28 7.55 -11.93 -0.34
CA LYS A 28 8.13 -13.28 -0.12
C LYS A 28 7.54 -14.32 -1.06
N HIS A 29 6.21 -14.34 -1.22
CA HIS A 29 5.56 -15.31 -2.09
C HIS A 29 6.00 -15.13 -3.55
N PHE A 30 6.10 -13.88 -4.01
CA PHE A 30 6.54 -13.52 -5.35
C PHE A 30 8.04 -13.19 -5.43
N ALA A 31 8.88 -13.82 -4.61
CA ALA A 31 10.31 -13.52 -4.53
C ALA A 31 11.07 -13.72 -5.86
N LYS A 32 10.60 -14.63 -6.72
CA LYS A 32 11.11 -14.82 -8.10
C LYS A 32 11.06 -13.51 -8.91
N TYR A 33 10.07 -12.66 -8.64
CA TYR A 33 9.82 -11.39 -9.31
C TYR A 33 10.24 -10.17 -8.48
N ALA A 34 11.15 -10.34 -7.50
CA ALA A 34 11.58 -9.25 -6.62
C ALA A 34 12.07 -7.99 -7.36
N SER A 35 12.66 -8.17 -8.55
CA SER A 35 13.14 -7.06 -9.40
C SER A 35 12.02 -6.24 -10.06
N ASP A 36 10.79 -6.76 -10.07
CA ASP A 36 9.59 -6.10 -10.59
C ASP A 36 8.82 -5.35 -9.50
N PHE A 37 9.18 -5.53 -8.24
CA PHE A 37 8.67 -4.71 -7.14
C PHE A 37 9.48 -3.43 -6.99
N MET A 38 8.76 -2.32 -6.81
CA MET A 38 9.35 -1.03 -6.46
C MET A 38 8.54 -0.35 -5.37
N ARG A 39 9.22 0.09 -4.31
CA ARG A 39 8.60 0.93 -3.29
C ARG A 39 8.86 2.39 -3.61
N ILE A 40 7.82 3.18 -3.80
CA ILE A 40 7.96 4.63 -3.98
C ILE A 40 7.59 5.37 -2.70
N THR A 41 8.16 6.55 -2.48
CA THR A 41 7.77 7.46 -1.40
C THR A 41 7.66 8.88 -1.92
N PHE A 42 6.53 9.54 -1.66
CA PHE A 42 6.32 10.94 -2.00
C PHE A 42 6.90 11.85 -0.92
N VAL A 43 7.88 12.66 -1.32
CA VAL A 43 8.67 13.53 -0.43
C VAL A 43 8.81 14.93 -1.04
N GLU A 44 9.23 15.91 -0.24
CA GLU A 44 9.67 17.22 -0.72
C GLU A 44 11.06 17.15 -1.39
N GLU A 45 11.52 18.24 -2.00
CA GLU A 45 12.84 18.28 -2.65
C GLU A 45 14.01 18.08 -1.67
N ASP A 46 13.83 18.43 -0.40
CA ASP A 46 14.77 18.17 0.70
C ASP A 46 14.61 16.76 1.32
N TRP A 47 13.79 15.91 0.69
CA TRP A 47 13.43 14.56 1.11
C TRP A 47 12.63 14.47 2.41
N SER A 48 12.16 15.61 2.93
CA SER A 48 11.21 15.63 4.04
C SER A 48 9.84 15.12 3.61
N LYS A 49 8.96 14.84 4.58
CA LYS A 49 7.64 14.31 4.30
C LYS A 49 6.78 15.35 3.56
N LEU A 50 6.22 14.95 2.41
CA LEU A 50 5.29 15.79 1.66
C LEU A 50 4.08 16.18 2.54
N PRO A 51 3.85 17.47 2.81
CA PRO A 51 2.81 17.90 3.72
C PRO A 51 1.44 17.96 3.04
N VAL A 52 0.37 17.81 3.83
CA VAL A 52 -1.00 17.70 3.30
C VAL A 52 -1.45 18.96 2.55
N ASN A 53 -1.00 20.13 3.01
CA ASN A 53 -1.28 21.42 2.37
C ASN A 53 -0.57 21.60 1.02
N ALA A 54 0.49 20.83 0.71
CA ALA A 54 1.11 20.83 -0.61
C ALA A 54 0.20 20.20 -1.68
N LEU A 55 -0.70 19.29 -1.29
CA LEU A 55 -1.66 18.64 -2.21
C LEU A 55 -2.94 19.46 -2.41
N SER A 56 -3.33 20.22 -1.41
CA SER A 56 -4.59 20.93 -1.39
C SER A 56 -4.45 22.24 -0.65
N THR A 57 -4.76 23.34 -1.33
CA THR A 57 -4.78 24.68 -0.74
C THR A 57 -6.22 25.16 -0.60
N SER A 58 -6.50 25.98 0.42
CA SER A 58 -7.78 26.67 0.54
C SER A 58 -7.53 28.17 0.37
N LEU A 59 -8.00 28.74 -0.72
CA LEU A 59 -7.92 30.18 -0.99
C LEU A 59 -8.96 30.98 -0.17
N GLN A 60 -9.97 30.31 0.39
CA GLN A 60 -11.01 30.95 1.22
C GLN A 60 -10.99 30.40 2.65
N LYS A 61 -11.26 31.28 3.62
CA LYS A 61 -11.51 30.89 5.02
C LYS A 61 -13.01 30.68 5.21
N GLY A 62 -13.43 29.51 5.67
CA GLY A 62 -14.82 29.20 6.00
C GLY A 62 -15.23 27.76 5.66
N ILE A 63 -16.34 27.30 6.23
CA ILE A 63 -16.85 25.91 6.17
C ILE A 63 -17.18 25.45 4.72
N LYS A 64 -17.37 26.39 3.79
CA LYS A 64 -17.71 26.14 2.37
C LYS A 64 -16.52 26.30 1.40
N ALA A 65 -15.31 26.53 1.90
CA ALA A 65 -14.16 26.74 1.02
C ALA A 65 -13.85 25.46 0.23
N ARG A 66 -13.89 25.56 -1.11
CA ARG A 66 -13.55 24.43 -1.98
C ARG A 66 -12.02 24.26 -2.00
N PRO A 67 -11.49 23.09 -1.67
CA PRO A 67 -10.06 22.82 -1.77
C PRO A 67 -9.61 22.92 -3.24
N LEU A 68 -8.63 23.77 -3.51
CA LEU A 68 -7.95 23.83 -4.80
C LEU A 68 -6.86 22.76 -4.82
N ARG A 69 -6.98 21.82 -5.76
CA ARG A 69 -5.96 20.80 -6.02
C ARG A 69 -4.75 21.44 -6.70
N THR A 70 -3.56 21.21 -6.15
CA THR A 70 -2.31 21.74 -6.68
C THR A 70 -1.79 20.91 -7.85
N GLU A 71 -0.77 21.41 -8.57
CA GLU A 71 -0.07 20.62 -9.58
C GLU A 71 0.65 19.41 -8.96
N ILE A 72 1.08 19.51 -7.70
CA ILE A 72 1.67 18.39 -6.94
C ILE A 72 0.64 17.28 -6.77
N TYR A 73 -0.62 17.62 -6.44
CA TYR A 73 -1.69 16.63 -6.38
C TYR A 73 -1.90 15.93 -7.72
N LYS A 74 -1.92 16.67 -8.83
CA LYS A 74 -2.07 16.08 -10.17
C LYS A 74 -0.93 15.14 -10.51
N ARG A 75 0.31 15.50 -10.17
CA ARG A 75 1.50 14.65 -10.35
C ARG A 75 1.44 13.37 -9.51
N VAL A 76 1.05 13.48 -8.24
CA VAL A 76 0.87 12.31 -7.36
C VAL A 76 -0.21 11.40 -7.94
N LEU A 77 -1.33 11.98 -8.37
CA LEU A 77 -2.44 11.23 -8.95
C LEU A 77 -2.05 10.53 -10.25
N SER A 78 -1.34 11.21 -11.16
CA SER A 78 -0.88 10.61 -12.43
C SER A 78 0.07 9.46 -12.18
N ILE A 79 0.98 9.55 -11.20
CA ILE A 79 1.88 8.45 -10.85
C ILE A 79 1.10 7.25 -10.30
N LEU A 80 0.08 7.49 -9.48
CA LEU A 80 -0.76 6.42 -8.93
C LEU A 80 -1.70 5.79 -9.98
N GLN A 81 -2.14 6.55 -10.98
CA GLN A 81 -3.04 6.08 -12.03
C GLN A 81 -2.31 5.45 -13.22
N ASP A 82 -1.28 6.12 -13.73
CA ASP A 82 -0.58 5.76 -14.97
C ASP A 82 0.70 4.94 -14.73
N GLY A 83 1.19 4.95 -13.48
CA GLY A 83 2.44 4.32 -13.08
C GLY A 83 3.69 5.13 -13.44
N ILE A 84 4.85 4.47 -13.36
CA ILE A 84 6.16 5.03 -13.70
C ILE A 84 6.88 4.08 -14.66
N VAL A 85 7.46 4.63 -15.73
CA VAL A 85 8.29 3.84 -16.67
C VAL A 85 9.76 4.06 -16.34
N ILE A 86 10.49 2.97 -16.09
CA ILE A 86 11.94 2.99 -15.87
C ILE A 86 12.56 1.90 -16.76
N GLY A 87 13.38 2.31 -17.73
CA GLY A 87 13.92 1.40 -18.74
C GLY A 87 12.79 0.74 -19.53
N SER A 88 12.80 -0.59 -19.60
CA SER A 88 11.77 -1.40 -20.26
C SER A 88 10.57 -1.73 -19.38
N LYS A 89 10.58 -1.37 -18.08
CA LYS A 89 9.54 -1.75 -17.12
C LYS A 89 8.57 -0.60 -16.86
N ARG A 90 7.26 -0.90 -16.87
CA ARG A 90 6.21 -0.01 -16.38
C ARG A 90 5.74 -0.49 -15.02
N PHE A 91 6.00 0.29 -13.99
CA PHE A 91 5.59 0.02 -12.61
C PHE A 91 4.22 0.65 -12.36
N GLU A 92 3.21 -0.16 -12.12
CA GLU A 92 1.84 0.27 -11.81
C GLU A 92 1.53 0.12 -10.32
N PHE A 93 0.53 0.86 -9.82
CA PHE A 93 0.13 0.78 -8.43
C PHE A 93 -0.32 -0.63 -8.04
N LEU A 94 0.24 -1.14 -6.94
CA LEU A 94 -0.12 -2.44 -6.39
C LEU A 94 -0.97 -2.30 -5.12
N ALA A 95 -0.37 -1.78 -4.05
CA ALA A 95 -0.99 -1.67 -2.73
C ALA A 95 -0.11 -0.88 -1.75
N PHE A 96 -0.57 -0.72 -0.51
CA PHE A 96 0.20 -0.16 0.60
C PHE A 96 -0.25 -0.78 1.92
N SER A 97 0.65 -0.84 2.91
CA SER A 97 0.29 -1.08 4.30
C SER A 97 -0.06 0.23 5.02
N ALA A 98 -0.68 0.15 6.20
CA ALA A 98 -0.99 1.33 7.01
C ALA A 98 0.25 2.13 7.44
N SER A 99 1.39 1.46 7.68
CA SER A 99 2.65 2.15 8.00
C SER A 99 3.23 2.86 6.79
N GLN A 100 3.18 2.25 5.61
CA GLN A 100 3.61 2.85 4.35
C GLN A 100 2.76 4.05 3.98
N LEU A 101 1.43 3.96 4.13
CA LEU A 101 0.55 5.10 3.89
C LEU A 101 0.89 6.29 4.79
N ARG A 102 1.21 6.06 6.07
CA ARG A 102 1.64 7.12 7.01
C ARG A 102 2.96 7.78 6.60
N SER A 103 3.83 7.08 5.89
CA SER A 103 5.08 7.62 5.34
C SER A 103 4.95 8.13 3.90
N ASN A 104 3.74 8.23 3.35
CA ASN A 104 3.50 8.55 1.94
C ASN A 104 4.18 7.56 0.97
N SER A 105 4.26 6.29 1.35
CA SER A 105 4.88 5.22 0.57
C SER A 105 3.85 4.23 0.06
N VAL A 106 4.09 3.67 -1.13
CA VAL A 106 3.27 2.63 -1.74
C VAL A 106 4.14 1.64 -2.51
N TRP A 107 3.60 0.44 -2.74
CA TRP A 107 4.20 -0.56 -3.62
C TRP A 107 3.67 -0.42 -5.02
N LEU A 108 4.60 -0.48 -5.98
CA LEU A 108 4.33 -0.65 -7.40
C LEU A 108 4.88 -1.99 -7.84
N PHE A 109 4.31 -2.51 -8.93
CA PHE A 109 4.74 -3.75 -9.57
C PHE A 109 4.85 -3.56 -11.08
N ALA A 110 5.88 -4.12 -11.69
CA ALA A 110 6.04 -4.15 -13.13
C ALA A 110 5.51 -5.48 -13.68
N SER A 111 4.28 -5.46 -14.18
CA SER A 111 3.65 -6.61 -14.83
C SER A 111 4.52 -7.13 -16.00
N ASN A 112 4.65 -8.45 -16.08
CA ASN A 112 5.41 -9.16 -17.11
C ASN A 112 4.58 -10.31 -17.70
N ASP A 113 5.16 -11.12 -18.59
CA ASP A 113 4.45 -12.21 -19.28
C ASP A 113 4.04 -13.36 -18.34
N GLU A 114 4.65 -13.48 -17.16
CA GLU A 114 4.37 -14.56 -16.19
C GLU A 114 3.43 -14.11 -15.06
N VAL A 115 3.55 -12.87 -14.58
CA VAL A 115 2.78 -12.33 -13.45
C VAL A 115 2.46 -10.87 -13.67
N THR A 116 1.20 -10.50 -13.44
CA THR A 116 0.70 -9.13 -13.45
C THR A 116 0.34 -8.64 -12.05
N ALA A 117 0.22 -7.32 -11.88
CA ALA A 117 -0.27 -6.73 -10.64
C ALA A 117 -1.72 -7.17 -10.33
N ALA A 118 -2.52 -7.50 -11.35
CA ALA A 118 -3.85 -8.05 -11.18
C ALA A 118 -3.81 -9.45 -10.57
N ASP A 119 -2.94 -10.32 -11.07
CA ASP A 119 -2.75 -11.68 -10.54
C ASP A 119 -2.32 -11.65 -9.07
N ILE A 120 -1.42 -10.73 -8.72
CA ILE A 120 -0.99 -10.54 -7.32
C ILE A 120 -2.19 -10.09 -6.47
N ARG A 121 -3.01 -9.13 -6.94
CA ARG A 121 -4.20 -8.67 -6.20
C ARG A 121 -5.27 -9.75 -6.05
N GLU A 122 -5.44 -10.62 -7.05
CA GLU A 122 -6.34 -11.78 -6.97
C GLU A 122 -5.82 -12.80 -5.95
N TRP A 123 -4.51 -13.09 -5.98
CA TRP A 123 -3.86 -13.96 -5.01
C TRP A 123 -3.98 -13.47 -3.56
N MET A 124 -4.05 -12.16 -3.33
CA MET A 124 -4.26 -11.59 -1.99
C MET A 124 -5.59 -12.03 -1.34
N GLY A 125 -6.54 -12.52 -2.14
CA GLY A 125 -7.82 -13.04 -1.68
C GLY A 125 -9.02 -12.31 -2.30
N SER A 126 -10.22 -12.72 -1.88
CA SER A 126 -11.47 -12.14 -2.37
C SER A 126 -11.91 -10.95 -1.52
N PHE A 127 -11.92 -9.76 -2.13
CA PHE A 127 -12.38 -8.52 -1.49
C PHE A 127 -13.74 -8.03 -2.01
N ASN A 128 -14.39 -8.79 -2.88
CA ASN A 128 -15.63 -8.41 -3.57
C ASN A 128 -16.80 -8.13 -2.62
N ASN A 129 -16.78 -8.73 -1.42
CA ASN A 129 -17.82 -8.53 -0.40
C ASN A 129 -17.60 -7.25 0.43
N ILE A 130 -16.48 -6.55 0.26
CA ILE A 130 -16.14 -5.34 1.02
C ILE A 130 -16.57 -4.10 0.23
N ARG A 131 -17.72 -3.52 0.58
CA ARG A 131 -18.27 -2.33 -0.09
C ARG A 131 -17.46 -1.05 0.17
N SER A 132 -16.79 -0.96 1.32
CA SER A 132 -16.00 0.22 1.68
C SER A 132 -14.61 0.13 1.08
N VAL A 133 -14.29 1.06 0.17
CA VAL A 133 -12.98 1.14 -0.49
C VAL A 133 -11.84 1.25 0.52
N SER A 134 -12.01 2.05 1.58
CA SER A 134 -10.99 2.20 2.62
C SER A 134 -10.79 0.91 3.42
N LYS A 135 -11.87 0.18 3.73
CA LYS A 135 -11.78 -1.12 4.41
C LYS A 135 -11.13 -2.17 3.51
N CYS A 136 -11.44 -2.17 2.22
CA CYS A 136 -10.84 -3.05 1.22
C CYS A 136 -9.33 -2.82 1.14
N ALA A 137 -8.90 -1.56 0.92
CA ALA A 137 -7.49 -1.19 0.88
C ALA A 137 -6.75 -1.54 2.17
N ALA A 138 -7.37 -1.33 3.34
CA ALA A 138 -6.79 -1.70 4.63
C ALA A 138 -6.57 -3.22 4.75
N ARG A 139 -7.51 -4.04 4.28
CA ARG A 139 -7.38 -5.52 4.29
C ARG A 139 -6.31 -6.01 3.33
N MET A 140 -6.26 -5.50 2.10
CA MET A 140 -5.15 -5.78 1.16
C MET A 140 -3.79 -5.39 1.78
N GLY A 141 -3.74 -4.24 2.44
CA GLY A 141 -2.53 -3.71 3.07
C GLY A 141 -1.97 -4.55 4.22
N GLN A 142 -2.78 -5.44 4.82
CA GLN A 142 -2.30 -6.34 5.88
C GLN A 142 -1.17 -7.24 5.38
N LEU A 143 -1.27 -7.71 4.13
CA LEU A 143 -0.29 -8.58 3.49
C LEU A 143 1.05 -7.88 3.18
N PHE A 144 1.05 -6.53 3.15
CA PHE A 144 2.24 -5.69 2.95
C PHE A 144 2.90 -5.24 4.24
N SER A 145 2.39 -5.68 5.39
CA SER A 145 3.04 -5.44 6.67
C SER A 145 4.32 -6.26 6.77
N SER A 146 5.38 -5.65 7.28
CA SER A 146 6.64 -6.34 7.51
C SER A 146 6.45 -7.46 8.52
N SER A 147 6.82 -8.69 8.15
CA SER A 147 6.66 -9.86 9.00
C SER A 147 7.82 -10.84 8.80
N ARG A 148 8.05 -11.71 9.78
CA ARG A 148 8.95 -12.87 9.64
C ARG A 148 8.08 -14.13 9.61
N GLN A 149 8.34 -15.00 8.65
CA GLN A 149 7.60 -16.27 8.59
C GLN A 149 8.17 -17.18 9.67
N THR A 150 7.28 -17.79 10.46
CA THR A 150 7.65 -18.65 11.58
C THR A 150 7.56 -20.12 11.19
N PHE A 151 6.37 -20.59 10.80
CA PHE A 151 6.11 -21.96 10.37
C PHE A 151 4.89 -21.98 9.44
N GLU A 152 4.81 -22.99 8.59
CA GLU A 152 3.61 -23.28 7.79
C GLU A 152 2.79 -24.33 8.53
N MET A 153 1.50 -24.06 8.74
CA MET A 153 0.58 -25.01 9.39
C MET A 153 -0.31 -25.67 8.35
N SER A 154 -0.58 -26.97 8.55
CA SER A 154 -1.59 -27.66 7.76
C SER A 154 -2.97 -27.12 8.10
N PRO A 155 -3.92 -27.04 7.16
CA PRO A 155 -5.31 -26.72 7.48
C PRO A 155 -5.93 -27.65 8.55
N GLN A 156 -5.40 -28.87 8.71
CA GLN A 156 -5.84 -29.83 9.73
C GLN A 156 -5.39 -29.44 11.15
N ASP A 157 -4.36 -28.60 11.27
CA ASP A 157 -3.82 -28.10 12.54
C ASP A 157 -4.45 -26.77 12.95
N VAL A 158 -5.47 -26.29 12.23
CA VAL A 158 -6.13 -25.00 12.45
C VAL A 158 -7.59 -25.22 12.80
N GLU A 159 -7.99 -24.75 13.99
CA GLU A 159 -9.39 -24.74 14.43
C GLU A 159 -9.92 -23.30 14.46
N LEU A 160 -11.11 -23.10 13.88
CA LEU A 160 -11.84 -21.83 13.94
C LEU A 160 -12.83 -21.91 15.10
N ILE A 161 -12.57 -21.14 16.16
CA ILE A 161 -13.43 -21.06 17.34
C ILE A 161 -14.29 -19.79 17.31
N PRO A 162 -15.51 -19.82 17.86
CA PRO A 162 -16.33 -18.61 18.02
C PRO A 162 -15.68 -17.59 18.95
N ASP A 163 -16.00 -16.31 18.73
CA ASP A 163 -15.61 -15.22 19.63
C ASP A 163 -16.23 -15.41 21.03
N ILE A 164 -15.53 -14.95 22.06
CA ILE A 164 -16.00 -14.98 23.44
C ILE A 164 -16.89 -13.77 23.68
N GLU A 165 -18.20 -13.98 23.74
CA GLU A 165 -19.19 -12.91 23.91
C GLU A 165 -19.91 -12.96 25.28
N LEU A 166 -20.20 -11.79 25.85
CA LEU A 166 -21.07 -11.64 27.03
C LEU A 166 -22.13 -10.58 26.76
N ASN A 167 -23.39 -10.91 27.05
CA ASN A 167 -24.46 -9.92 27.10
C ASN A 167 -24.61 -9.40 28.55
N SER A 168 -24.44 -8.10 28.75
CA SER A 168 -24.65 -7.44 30.04
C SER A 168 -25.45 -6.16 29.81
N ASP A 169 -26.56 -6.02 30.54
CA ASP A 169 -27.47 -4.87 30.47
C ASP A 169 -27.94 -4.51 29.05
N GLY A 170 -28.18 -5.53 28.22
CA GLY A 170 -28.64 -5.36 26.83
C GLY A 170 -27.54 -4.97 25.84
N THR A 171 -26.28 -4.88 26.28
CA THR A 171 -25.12 -4.63 25.43
C THR A 171 -24.35 -5.93 25.23
N ASN A 172 -24.04 -6.27 23.98
CA ASN A 172 -23.19 -7.41 23.66
C ASN A 172 -21.73 -6.96 23.61
N TYR A 173 -20.86 -7.65 24.33
CA TYR A 173 -19.43 -7.37 24.42
C TYR A 173 -18.64 -8.56 23.87
N CYS A 174 -17.67 -8.32 22.98
CA CYS A 174 -16.69 -9.31 22.56
C CYS A 174 -15.43 -9.17 23.42
N PHE A 175 -14.94 -10.26 24.00
CA PHE A 175 -13.76 -10.34 24.86
C PHE A 175 -12.55 -10.99 24.17
N SER A 176 -12.65 -11.26 22.87
CA SER A 176 -11.62 -11.91 22.07
C SER A 176 -11.32 -11.17 20.75
N ASP A 177 -11.48 -9.84 20.74
CA ASP A 177 -11.27 -8.99 19.55
C ASP A 177 -9.80 -8.72 19.20
#